data_AF-K7NJ24-F1
#
_entry.id   AF-K7NJ24-F1
#
_cell.length_a   1.000
_cell.length_b   1.000
_cell.length_c   1.000
_cell.angle_alpha   90.00
_cell.angle_beta   90.00
_cell.angle_gamma   90.00
#
_symmetry.space_group_name_H-M   'P 1'
#
loop_
_entity.id
_entity.type
_entity.pdbx_description
1 polymer ?
#
loop_
_entity_poly.entity_id
_entity_poly.type
_entity_poly.pdbx_seq_one_letter_code
_entity_poly.pdbx_strand_id
1 'polypeptide(L)'
;MSPAVMASQVASGIGMMAGAWMFKSLMEEADHKKSMMGGGAMPMPRCPTCNGSRRVPCICKRWSDGDDGCATCGHTGMKPCSSCGGSGKGRPVPVKLRISNDRK
;
A
#
# COMPACT_ATOMS: atom_id res chain seq x y z
N MET A 1 -12.67 4.56 60.75
CA MET A 1 -12.57 4.66 59.27
C MET A 1 -13.86 4.11 58.70
N SER A 2 -14.74 4.97 58.20
CA SER A 2 -16.13 4.61 57.88
C SER A 2 -16.20 3.74 56.61
N PRO A 3 -17.05 2.69 56.59
CA PRO A 3 -17.12 1.71 55.49
C PRO A 3 -17.49 2.29 54.12
N ALA A 4 -18.08 3.49 54.09
CA ALA A 4 -18.36 4.24 52.87
C ALA A 4 -17.10 4.63 52.07
N VAL A 5 -15.95 4.80 52.73
CA VAL A 5 -14.70 5.24 52.10
C VAL A 5 -13.96 4.09 51.41
N MET A 6 -14.27 2.84 51.77
CA MET A 6 -13.69 1.65 51.13
C MET A 6 -14.44 1.25 49.86
N ALA A 7 -15.77 1.46 49.82
CA ALA A 7 -16.58 1.17 48.64
C ALA A 7 -16.24 2.07 47.44
N SER A 8 -15.88 3.34 47.68
CA SER A 8 -15.53 4.28 46.62
C SER A 8 -14.15 4.00 45.99
N GLN A 9 -13.21 3.41 46.72
CA GLN A 9 -11.89 3.06 46.18
C GLN A 9 -11.94 1.85 45.24
N VAL A 10 -12.79 0.87 45.54
CA VAL A 10 -12.95 -0.34 44.69
C VAL A 10 -13.72 -0.02 43.41
N ALA A 11 -14.76 0.82 43.47
CA ALA A 11 -15.55 1.22 42.31
C ALA A 11 -14.72 1.99 41.27
N SER A 12 -13.74 2.78 41.73
CA SER A 12 -12.86 3.58 40.88
C SER A 12 -11.86 2.72 40.08
N GLY A 13 -11.43 1.57 40.63
CA GLY A 13 -10.41 0.71 40.02
C GLY A 13 -10.93 -0.18 38.87
N ILE A 14 -12.19 -0.64 38.96
CA ILE A 14 -12.77 -1.56 37.96
C ILE A 14 -13.13 -0.84 36.66
N GLY A 15 -13.60 0.41 36.74
CA GLY A 15 -13.93 1.21 35.55
C GLY A 15 -12.73 1.51 34.64
N MET A 16 -11.54 1.68 35.22
CA MET A 16 -10.31 1.95 34.47
C MET A 16 -9.85 0.74 33.64
N MET A 17 -10.01 -0.48 34.16
CA MET A 17 -9.65 -1.71 33.45
C MET A 17 -10.58 -1.97 32.24
N ALA A 18 -11.89 -1.77 32.41
CA ALA A 18 -12.85 -1.92 31.31
C ALA A 18 -12.63 -0.88 30.21
N GLY A 19 -12.38 0.38 30.59
CA GLY A 19 -12.04 1.44 29.64
C GLY A 19 -10.75 1.17 28.87
N ALA A 20 -9.70 0.67 29.54
CA ALA A 20 -8.44 0.33 28.91
C ALA A 20 -8.58 -0.82 27.89
N TRP A 21 -9.41 -1.83 28.19
CA TRP A 21 -9.62 -2.96 27.28
C TRP A 21 -10.41 -2.54 26.03
N MET A 22 -11.46 -1.72 26.19
CA MET A 22 -12.18 -1.15 25.04
C MET A 22 -11.28 -0.24 24.20
N PHE A 23 -10.47 0.61 24.82
CA PHE A 23 -9.52 1.46 24.08
C PHE A 23 -8.48 0.63 23.33
N LYS A 24 -8.00 -0.47 23.92
CA LYS A 24 -7.09 -1.41 23.26
C LYS A 24 -7.75 -2.12 22.07
N SER A 25 -9.02 -2.52 22.18
CA SER A 25 -9.75 -3.10 21.03
C SER A 25 -9.96 -2.11 19.89
N LEU A 26 -10.22 -0.84 20.19
CA LEU A 26 -10.35 0.21 19.18
C LEU A 26 -9.01 0.53 18.51
N MET A 27 -7.94 0.59 19.29
CA MET A 27 -6.58 0.78 18.75
C MET A 27 -6.14 -0.41 17.90
N GLU A 28 -6.43 -1.64 18.31
CA GLU A 28 -6.09 -2.84 17.53
C GLU A 28 -6.88 -2.90 16.21
N GLU A 29 -8.17 -2.53 16.20
CA GLU A 29 -8.95 -2.44 14.97
C GLU A 29 -8.49 -1.26 14.08
N ALA A 30 -8.12 -0.13 14.69
CA ALA A 30 -7.57 1.02 13.98
C ALA A 30 -6.19 0.70 13.38
N ASP A 31 -5.30 0.04 14.11
CA ASP A 31 -3.98 -0.39 13.66
C ASP A 31 -4.09 -1.48 12.60
N HIS A 32 -5.03 -2.43 12.74
CA HIS A 32 -5.31 -3.40 11.69
C HIS A 32 -5.77 -2.70 10.42
N LYS A 33 -6.69 -1.73 10.50
CA LYS A 33 -7.11 -0.92 9.35
C LYS A 33 -5.97 -0.07 8.79
N LYS A 34 -5.07 0.46 9.62
CA LYS A 34 -3.90 1.26 9.22
C LYS A 34 -2.80 0.43 8.56
N SER A 35 -2.64 -0.83 8.99
CA SER A 35 -1.76 -1.81 8.37
C SER A 35 -2.27 -2.22 6.99
N MET A 36 -3.60 -2.26 6.79
CA MET A 36 -4.22 -2.50 5.48
C MET A 36 -4.34 -1.23 4.62
N MET A 37 -4.32 -0.05 5.23
CA MET A 37 -4.33 1.28 4.58
C MET A 37 -2.93 1.91 4.63
N GLY A 38 -1.94 1.22 4.04
CA GLY A 38 -0.66 1.79 3.59
C GLY A 38 0.13 2.62 4.61
N GLY A 39 1.14 2.04 5.26
CA GLY A 39 1.87 2.79 6.29
C GLY A 39 3.32 2.45 6.55
N GLY A 40 3.97 1.64 5.71
CA GLY A 40 5.43 1.72 5.56
C GLY A 40 5.69 2.45 4.25
N ALA A 41 6.45 3.54 4.26
CA ALA A 41 6.98 4.16 3.05
C ALA A 41 8.00 3.22 2.37
N MET A 42 7.58 2.00 2.02
CA MET A 42 8.35 1.12 1.17
C MET A 42 8.43 1.85 -0.16
N PRO A 43 9.64 2.17 -0.66
CA PRO A 43 9.79 2.78 -1.96
C PRO A 43 9.02 1.92 -2.97
N MET A 44 7.96 2.48 -3.57
CA MET A 44 7.23 1.77 -4.62
C MET A 44 8.27 1.28 -5.64
N PRO A 45 8.30 -0.02 -5.96
CA PRO A 45 9.34 -0.58 -6.79
C PRO A 45 9.37 0.18 -8.12
N ARG A 46 10.55 0.33 -8.73
CA ARG A 46 10.63 0.98 -10.05
C ARG A 46 9.88 0.12 -11.06
N CYS A 47 9.25 0.75 -12.04
CA CYS A 47 8.63 0.00 -13.13
C CYS A 47 9.72 -0.83 -13.83
N PRO A 48 9.58 -2.17 -13.95
CA PRO A 48 10.61 -3.00 -14.57
C PRO A 48 10.80 -2.69 -16.05
N THR A 49 9.77 -2.17 -16.73
CA THR A 49 9.82 -1.85 -18.16
C THR A 49 10.61 -0.58 -18.47
N CYS A 50 10.44 0.48 -17.66
CA CYS A 50 11.12 1.76 -17.91
C CYS A 50 12.21 2.09 -16.86
N ASN A 51 12.42 1.22 -15.88
CA ASN A 51 13.34 1.42 -14.76
C ASN A 51 13.24 2.82 -14.10
N GLY A 52 12.03 3.38 -14.01
CA GLY A 52 11.78 4.71 -13.45
C GLY A 52 11.93 5.90 -14.41
N SER A 53 12.38 5.71 -15.66
CA SER A 53 12.51 6.79 -16.66
C SER A 53 11.19 7.39 -17.13
N ARG A 54 10.06 6.70 -16.87
CA ARG A 54 8.68 7.03 -17.27
C ARG A 54 8.40 6.98 -18.77
N ARG A 55 9.43 6.95 -19.61
CA ARG A 55 9.34 6.91 -21.07
C ARG A 55 10.14 5.75 -21.63
N VAL A 56 9.64 5.19 -22.73
CA VAL A 56 10.28 4.11 -23.47
C VAL A 56 10.40 4.50 -24.94
N PRO A 57 11.37 3.94 -25.68
CA PRO A 57 11.45 4.13 -27.11
C PRO A 57 10.13 3.80 -27.79
N CYS A 58 9.73 4.64 -28.73
CA CYS A 58 8.58 4.33 -29.57
C CYS A 58 8.91 3.14 -30.46
N ILE A 59 7.90 2.32 -30.71
CA ILE A 59 8.05 1.12 -31.52
C ILE A 59 8.45 1.46 -32.97
N CYS A 60 8.06 2.65 -33.45
CA CYS A 60 8.46 3.14 -34.77
C CYS A 60 9.97 3.22 -34.98
N LYS A 61 10.77 3.48 -33.92
CA LYS A 61 12.24 3.51 -34.04
C LYS A 61 12.84 2.18 -34.49
N ARG A 62 12.08 1.08 -34.44
CA ARG A 62 12.54 -0.23 -34.92
C ARG A 62 12.50 -0.37 -36.45
N TRP A 63 11.64 0.40 -37.11
CA TRP A 63 11.46 0.32 -38.57
C TRP A 63 11.69 1.66 -39.27
N SER A 64 11.77 2.76 -38.52
CA SER A 64 12.28 4.03 -39.02
C SER A 64 13.78 3.92 -39.19
N ASP A 65 14.26 4.08 -40.42
CA ASP A 65 15.68 4.21 -40.78
C ASP A 65 16.23 5.59 -40.39
N GLY A 66 16.02 6.00 -39.13
CA GLY A 66 16.48 7.29 -38.59
C GLY A 66 15.44 8.42 -38.62
N ASP A 67 14.28 8.23 -39.25
CA ASP A 67 13.16 9.17 -39.14
C ASP A 67 12.54 9.09 -37.75
N ASP A 68 12.82 10.09 -36.91
CA ASP A 68 12.36 10.07 -35.53
C ASP A 68 10.85 10.35 -35.43
N GLY A 69 10.10 9.28 -35.27
CA GLY A 69 8.76 9.30 -34.69
C GLY A 69 7.58 9.12 -35.65
N CYS A 70 6.47 8.70 -35.08
CA CYS A 70 5.19 8.46 -35.76
C CYS A 70 4.07 9.17 -34.98
N ALA A 71 2.85 9.16 -35.52
CA ALA A 71 1.68 9.72 -34.84
C ALA A 71 1.52 9.18 -33.40
N THR A 72 1.84 7.90 -33.17
CA THR A 72 1.75 7.25 -31.84
C THR A 72 2.64 7.89 -30.78
N CYS A 73 3.79 8.45 -31.16
CA CYS A 73 4.68 9.15 -30.23
C CYS A 73 4.75 10.66 -30.48
N GLY A 74 3.83 11.21 -31.27
CA GLY A 74 3.82 12.63 -31.64
C GLY A 74 5.14 13.08 -32.27
N HIS A 75 5.74 12.24 -33.12
CA HIS A 75 7.01 12.53 -33.80
C HIS A 75 8.22 12.78 -32.87
N THR A 76 8.17 12.29 -31.63
CA THR A 76 9.29 12.46 -30.67
C THR A 76 10.19 11.24 -30.55
N GLY A 77 9.80 10.11 -31.15
CA GLY A 77 10.50 8.84 -31.00
C GLY A 77 10.41 8.21 -29.60
N MET A 78 9.74 8.85 -28.64
CA MET A 78 9.59 8.39 -27.26
C MET A 78 8.12 8.41 -26.86
N LYS A 79 7.65 7.37 -26.17
CA LYS A 79 6.28 7.34 -25.64
C LYS A 79 6.27 7.12 -24.13
N PRO A 80 5.22 7.56 -23.42
CA PRO A 80 5.01 7.17 -22.02
C PRO A 80 5.07 5.64 -21.89
N CYS A 81 5.69 5.16 -20.81
CA CYS A 81 5.73 3.73 -20.53
C CYS A 81 4.31 3.22 -20.31
N SER A 82 3.84 2.33 -21.19
CA SER A 82 2.50 1.73 -21.12
C SER A 82 2.32 0.89 -19.85
N SER A 83 3.36 0.19 -19.40
CA SER A 83 3.32 -0.67 -18.22
C SER A 83 3.05 0.08 -16.92
N CYS A 84 3.54 1.32 -16.80
CA CYS A 84 3.31 2.14 -15.60
C CYS A 84 2.48 3.40 -15.86
N GLY A 85 1.95 3.58 -17.06
CA GLY A 85 1.24 4.80 -17.49
C GLY A 85 2.05 6.09 -17.31
N GLY A 86 3.39 6.03 -17.40
CA GLY A 86 4.25 7.19 -17.16
C GLY A 86 4.53 7.55 -15.69
N SER A 87 4.03 6.79 -14.71
CA SER A 87 4.35 7.04 -13.29
C SER A 87 5.80 6.71 -12.90
N GLY A 88 6.46 5.82 -13.65
CA GLY A 88 7.81 5.31 -13.36
C GLY A 88 7.87 4.32 -12.19
N LYS A 89 6.74 4.07 -11.53
CA LYS A 89 6.60 3.16 -10.40
C LYS A 89 5.85 1.90 -10.84
N GLY A 90 6.29 0.74 -10.40
CA GLY A 90 5.53 -0.50 -10.47
C GLY A 90 4.37 -0.45 -9.49
N ARG A 91 3.25 -1.09 -9.85
CA ARG A 91 2.10 -1.26 -8.95
C ARG A 91 2.20 -2.63 -8.28
N PRO A 92 2.42 -2.73 -6.96
CA PRO A 92 2.30 -4.00 -6.28
C PRO A 92 0.84 -4.47 -6.34
N VAL A 93 0.61 -5.71 -6.76
CA VAL A 93 -0.71 -6.33 -6.77
C VAL A 93 -0.84 -7.17 -5.50
N PRO A 94 -1.70 -6.79 -4.54
CA PRO A 94 -1.91 -7.59 -3.34
C PRO A 94 -2.67 -8.87 -3.73
N VAL A 95 -2.12 -10.03 -3.39
CA VAL A 95 -2.76 -11.33 -3.61
C VAL A 95 -2.99 -12.00 -2.26
N LYS A 96 -4.22 -12.47 -2.01
CA LYS A 96 -4.55 -13.29 -0.84
C LYS A 96 -4.36 -14.76 -1.21
N LEU A 97 -3.35 -15.40 -0.65
CA LEU A 97 -3.13 -16.84 -0.81
C LEU A 97 -3.96 -17.60 0.25
N ARG A 98 -4.77 -18.57 -0.18
CA ARG A 98 -5.43 -19.52 0.73
C ARG A 98 -4.70 -20.85 0.64
N ILE A 99 -4.10 -21.27 1.74
CA ILE A 99 -3.41 -22.57 1.83
C ILE A 99 -4.39 -23.54 2.48
N SER A 100 -4.77 -24.60 1.75
CA SER A 100 -5.47 -25.75 2.33
C SER A 100 -4.50 -26.92 2.37
N ASN A 101 -4.33 -27.53 3.54
CA ASN A 101 -3.46 -28.69 3.72
C ASN A 101 -4.33 -29.95 3.73
N ASP A 102 -4.49 -30.55 2.55
CA ASP A 102 -5.18 -31.85 2.40
C ASP A 102 -4.12 -32.96 2.47
N ARG A 103 -3.64 -33.25 3.68
CA ARG A 103 -2.92 -34.50 3.94
C ARG A 103 -3.94 -35.56 4.34
N LYS A 104 -4.29 -36.41 3.38
CA LYS A 104 -4.87 -37.74 3.63
C LYS A 104 -3.80 -38.71 4.10
#